data_AF-A0A4Q6BHA6-F1
#
_entry.id   AF-A0A4Q6BHA6-F1
#
_cell.length_a   1.000
_cell.length_b   1.000
_cell.length_c   1.000
_cell.angle_alpha   90.00
_cell.angle_beta   90.00
_cell.angle_gamma   90.00
#
_symmetry.space_group_name_H-M   'P 1'
#
loop_
_entity.id
_entity.type
_entity.pdbx_description
1 polymer ?
#
loop_
_entity_poly.entity_id
_entity_poly.type
_entity_poly.pdbx_seq_one_letter_code
_entity_poly.pdbx_strand_id
1 'polypeptide(L)'
;DEGRRFPRPVDPKRQGPVAWQPPVYRSVLAVLQNPFYAGAYAYGKSEVQTTIAERRLRKVYGRLRPRDTWRVLLPDHHEAYISWEEFERNQVLLARNAFGKRSGGAKSARGGRALLAGMLRCRRCGRGVAPVRPDTPRRLIGVVCTREARAFSSHDAWCLSL
;
A
#
# COMPACT_ATOMS: atom_id res chain seq x y z
N ASP A 1 17.50 19.53 -13.36
CA ASP A 1 16.32 18.84 -12.79
C ASP A 1 16.49 18.62 -11.30
N GLU A 2 16.24 19.65 -10.51
CA GLU A 2 16.25 19.56 -9.05
C GLU A 2 15.01 18.80 -8.59
N GLY A 3 15.17 17.50 -8.34
CA GLY A 3 14.11 16.67 -7.79
C GLY A 3 13.56 17.27 -6.50
N ARG A 4 12.23 17.34 -6.38
CA ARG A 4 11.53 17.84 -5.19
C ARG A 4 12.10 17.15 -3.94
N ARG A 5 12.63 17.92 -2.99
CA ARG A 5 13.15 17.39 -1.73
C ARG A 5 12.04 17.34 -0.68
N PHE A 6 12.18 16.41 0.25
CA PHE A 6 11.21 16.16 1.31
C PHE A 6 11.88 16.39 2.68
N PRO A 7 11.24 17.15 3.58
CA PRO A 7 11.80 17.42 4.90
C PRO A 7 11.74 16.15 5.74
N ARG A 8 12.88 15.72 6.28
CA ARG A 8 12.99 14.55 7.14
C ARG A 8 13.83 14.86 8.37
N PRO A 9 13.39 14.48 9.58
CA PRO A 9 14.26 14.51 10.75
C PRO A 9 15.48 13.63 10.53
N VAL A 10 16.68 14.14 10.77
CA VAL A 10 17.93 13.37 10.65
C VAL A 10 17.93 12.18 11.60
N ASP A 11 17.41 12.37 12.82
CA ASP A 11 17.14 11.30 13.78
C ASP A 11 15.61 11.24 14.03
N PRO A 12 14.92 10.13 13.74
CA PRO A 12 13.49 10.01 14.03
C PRO A 12 13.16 9.91 15.52
N LYS A 13 14.13 9.57 16.38
CA LYS A 13 13.94 9.35 17.82
C LYS A 13 14.25 10.56 18.67
N ARG A 14 15.06 11.49 18.16
CA ARG A 14 15.43 12.74 18.81
C ARG A 14 14.88 13.88 17.97
N GLN A 15 14.37 14.93 18.60
CA GLN A 15 13.97 16.16 17.90
C GLN A 15 15.25 16.85 17.41
N GLY A 16 15.79 16.37 16.29
CA GLY A 16 17.02 16.84 15.66
C GLY A 16 16.73 17.73 14.44
N PRO A 17 17.79 18.25 13.81
CA PRO A 17 17.67 19.10 12.63
C PRO A 17 16.96 18.35 11.48
N VAL A 18 16.22 19.10 10.68
CA VAL A 18 15.50 18.60 9.50
C VAL A 18 16.42 18.68 8.29
N ALA A 19 16.65 17.56 7.62
CA ALA A 19 17.39 17.48 6.36
C ALA A 19 16.45 17.34 5.17
N TRP A 20 16.77 18.02 4.08
CA TRP A 20 16.05 17.95 2.81
C TRP A 20 16.61 16.82 1.94
N GLN A 21 15.92 15.67 1.95
CA GLN A 21 16.34 14.46 1.25
C GLN A 21 15.36 14.10 0.12
N PRO A 22 15.76 13.28 -0.87
CA PRO A 22 14.81 12.76 -1.84
C PRO A 22 13.62 12.05 -1.18
N PRO A 23 12.38 12.25 -1.68
CA PRO A 23 11.19 11.66 -1.09
C PRO A 23 11.24 10.13 -1.20
N VAL A 24 11.06 9.47 -0.06
CA VAL A 24 10.86 8.02 -0.01
C VAL A 24 9.36 7.74 0.01
N TYR A 25 8.94 6.68 -0.68
CA TYR A 25 7.53 6.27 -0.79
C TYR A 25 6.78 6.30 0.55
N ARG A 26 7.40 5.77 1.62
CA ARG A 26 6.80 5.71 2.96
C ARG A 26 6.50 7.10 3.55
N SER A 27 7.38 8.07 3.32
CA SER A 27 7.22 9.43 3.85
C SER A 27 6.10 10.17 3.13
N VAL A 28 6.05 10.06 1.81
CA VAL A 28 4.97 10.64 0.99
C VAL A 28 3.63 10.02 1.37
N LEU A 29 3.58 8.69 1.50
CA LEU A 29 2.36 8.00 1.90
C LEU A 29 1.89 8.43 3.29
N ALA A 30 2.81 8.64 4.25
CA ALA A 30 2.46 9.11 5.59
C ALA A 30 1.82 10.50 5.60
N VAL A 31 2.29 11.42 4.74
CA VAL A 31 1.68 12.75 4.56
C VAL A 31 0.30 12.63 3.93
N LEU A 32 0.19 11.90 2.83
CA LEU A 32 -1.08 11.73 2.12
C LEU A 32 -2.16 11.03 2.96
N GLN A 33 -1.78 10.19 3.92
CA GLN A 33 -2.72 9.51 4.82
C GLN A 33 -3.06 10.33 6.07
N ASN A 34 -2.38 11.45 6.33
CA ASN A 34 -2.59 12.21 7.55
C ASN A 34 -3.75 13.21 7.38
N PRO A 35 -4.87 13.04 8.11
CA PRO A 35 -6.02 13.96 8.04
C PRO A 35 -5.71 15.38 8.52
N PHE A 36 -4.57 15.58 9.20
CA PHE A 36 -4.12 16.90 9.63
C PHE A 36 -3.98 17.88 8.45
N TYR A 37 -3.53 17.43 7.29
CA TYR A 37 -3.43 18.30 6.11
C TYR A 37 -4.79 18.68 5.52
N ALA A 38 -5.85 17.98 5.90
CA ALA A 38 -7.22 18.25 5.53
C ALA A 38 -7.99 19.04 6.61
N GLY A 39 -7.28 19.71 7.52
CA GLY A 39 -7.87 20.52 8.60
C GLY A 39 -8.48 19.71 9.74
N ALA A 40 -8.30 18.38 9.76
CA ALA A 40 -8.94 17.54 10.75
C ALA A 40 -7.98 17.09 11.87
N TYR A 41 -8.43 17.26 13.10
CA TYR A 41 -7.80 16.67 14.26
C TYR A 41 -8.28 15.24 14.45
N ALA A 42 -7.33 14.30 14.60
CA ALA A 42 -7.66 12.88 14.74
C ALA A 42 -6.80 12.22 15.80
N TYR A 43 -7.44 11.50 16.73
CA TYR A 43 -6.80 10.79 17.83
C TYR A 43 -7.29 9.34 17.94
N GLY A 44 -6.44 8.45 18.48
CA GLY A 44 -6.74 7.02 18.57
C GLY A 44 -6.59 6.26 17.25
N LYS A 45 -5.72 6.73 16.35
CA LYS A 45 -5.47 6.12 15.03
C LYS A 45 -4.81 4.73 15.10
N SER A 46 -4.15 4.42 16.23
CA SER A 46 -3.39 3.18 16.44
C SER A 46 -3.87 2.47 17.69
N GLU A 47 -3.97 1.15 17.62
CA GLU A 47 -4.30 0.29 18.77
C GLU A 47 -3.19 -0.72 19.04
N VAL A 48 -3.03 -1.05 20.33
CA VAL A 48 -2.23 -2.17 20.78
C VAL A 48 -3.11 -3.40 20.80
N GLN A 49 -2.95 -4.28 19.83
CA GLN A 49 -3.68 -5.55 19.81
C GLN A 49 -2.92 -6.55 20.68
N THR A 50 -3.57 -7.01 21.75
CA THR A 50 -3.02 -8.04 22.62
C THR A 50 -3.67 -9.37 22.26
N THR A 51 -2.90 -10.28 21.68
CA THR A 51 -3.36 -11.61 21.30
C THR A 51 -2.67 -12.64 22.18
N ILE A 52 -3.42 -13.57 22.76
CA ILE A 52 -2.85 -14.74 23.43
C ILE A 52 -2.59 -15.79 22.35
N ALA A 53 -1.32 -16.09 22.10
CA ALA A 53 -0.91 -17.16 21.20
C ALA A 53 -0.02 -18.11 22.01
N GLU A 54 -0.29 -19.42 21.95
CA GLU A 54 0.55 -20.45 22.59
C GLU A 54 0.77 -20.21 24.10
N ARG A 55 -0.30 -19.84 24.82
CA ARG A 55 -0.29 -19.54 26.27
C ARG A 55 0.63 -18.37 26.68
N ARG A 56 1.13 -17.59 25.72
CA ARG A 56 1.90 -16.36 25.97
C ARG A 56 1.17 -15.13 25.43
N LEU A 57 1.28 -14.04 26.18
CA LEU A 57 0.73 -12.75 25.79
C LEU A 57 1.60 -12.12 24.70
N ARG A 58 1.09 -11.97 23.48
CA ARG A 58 1.78 -11.25 22.40
C ARG A 58 1.10 -9.90 22.17
N LYS A 59 1.80 -8.82 22.51
CA LYS A 59 1.36 -7.45 22.20
C LYS A 59 1.89 -7.05 20.82
N VAL A 60 1.00 -6.71 19.91
CA VAL A 60 1.32 -6.13 18.60
C VAL A 60 0.99 -4.66 18.64
N TYR A 61 2.02 -3.83 18.56
CA TYR A 61 1.89 -2.38 18.56
C TYR A 61 1.71 -1.84 17.13
N GLY A 62 1.09 -0.67 17.01
CA GLY A 62 1.09 0.10 15.76
C GLY A 62 0.12 -0.41 14.69
N ARG A 63 -0.91 -1.18 15.07
CA ARG A 63 -1.97 -1.54 14.14
C ARG A 63 -2.88 -0.32 13.92
N LEU A 64 -2.86 0.22 12.70
CA LEU A 64 -3.75 1.31 12.31
C LEU A 64 -5.19 0.83 12.32
N ARG A 65 -6.05 1.60 13.00
CA ARG A 65 -7.49 1.40 13.04
C ARG A 65 -8.14 1.98 11.78
N PRO A 66 -9.18 1.33 11.23
CA PRO A 66 -10.00 1.95 10.19
C PRO A 66 -10.63 3.23 10.75
N ARG A 67 -10.85 4.21 9.86
CA ARG A 67 -11.15 5.61 10.22
C ARG A 67 -12.46 5.77 11.01
N ASP A 68 -13.43 4.90 10.74
CA ASP A 68 -14.70 4.74 11.45
C ASP A 68 -14.54 4.36 12.94
N THR A 69 -13.40 3.77 13.32
CA THR A 69 -13.10 3.33 14.70
C THR A 69 -12.11 4.22 15.44
N TRP A 70 -11.79 5.39 14.88
CA TRP A 70 -10.98 6.40 15.55
C TRP A 70 -11.74 6.98 16.74
N ARG A 71 -11.04 7.22 17.85
CA ARG A 71 -11.68 7.71 19.08
C ARG A 71 -12.16 9.15 18.95
N VAL A 72 -11.41 9.95 18.19
CA VAL A 72 -11.75 11.36 17.92
C VAL A 72 -11.42 11.66 16.47
N LEU A 73 -12.38 12.24 15.77
CA LEU A 73 -12.19 12.87 14.47
C LEU A 73 -13.00 14.16 14.45
N LEU A 74 -12.30 15.29 14.44
CA LEU A 74 -12.88 16.63 14.39
C LEU A 74 -12.45 17.29 13.07
N PRO A 75 -13.33 17.30 12.05
CA PRO A 75 -13.12 18.10 10.84
C PRO A 75 -13.07 19.60 11.15
N ASP A 76 -12.46 20.39 10.26
CA ASP A 76 -12.42 21.86 10.33
C ASP A 76 -11.86 22.43 11.64
N HIS A 77 -10.91 21.72 12.25
CA HIS A 77 -10.22 22.15 13.47
C HIS A 77 -9.19 23.27 13.21
N HIS A 78 -8.54 23.26 12.04
CA HIS A 78 -7.55 24.27 11.65
C HIS A 78 -7.54 24.45 10.13
N GLU A 79 -6.88 25.52 9.65
CA GLU A 79 -6.77 25.80 8.22
C GLU A 79 -6.16 24.63 7.45
N ALA A 80 -6.92 24.12 6.49
CA ALA A 80 -6.57 22.94 5.73
C ALA A 80 -5.69 23.31 4.53
N TYR A 81 -4.68 22.47 4.24
CA TYR A 81 -3.89 22.58 3.00
C TYR A 81 -4.66 22.04 1.79
N ILE A 82 -5.52 21.04 2.01
CA ILE A 82 -6.41 20.45 1.02
C ILE A 82 -7.82 20.36 1.62
N SER A 83 -8.87 20.44 0.78
CA SER A 83 -10.22 20.25 1.29
C SER A 83 -10.44 18.83 1.81
N TRP A 84 -11.41 18.67 2.70
CA TRP A 84 -11.79 17.35 3.21
C TRP A 84 -12.18 16.38 2.10
N GLU A 85 -12.96 16.86 1.13
CA GLU A 85 -13.39 16.09 -0.04
C GLU A 85 -12.20 15.63 -0.90
N GLU A 86 -11.19 16.48 -1.08
CA GLU A 86 -9.97 16.10 -1.79
C GLU A 86 -9.18 15.03 -1.03
N PHE A 87 -9.07 15.17 0.30
CA PHE A 87 -8.47 14.14 1.14
C PHE A 87 -9.18 12.79 1.01
N GLU A 88 -10.52 12.78 1.02
CA GLU A 88 -11.31 11.56 0.87
C GLU A 88 -11.13 10.91 -0.50
N ARG A 89 -11.17 11.70 -1.58
CA ARG A 89 -10.86 11.22 -2.93
C ARG A 89 -9.47 10.60 -3.00
N ASN A 90 -8.47 11.24 -2.39
CA ASN A 90 -7.10 10.73 -2.32
C ASN A 90 -7.02 9.40 -1.56
N GLN A 91 -7.75 9.23 -0.44
CA GLN A 91 -7.79 7.96 0.28
C GLN A 91 -8.40 6.83 -0.56
N VAL A 92 -9.46 7.11 -1.33
CA VAL A 92 -10.07 6.12 -2.25
C VAL A 92 -9.07 5.70 -3.32
N LEU A 93 -8.34 6.66 -3.92
CA LEU A 93 -7.30 6.36 -4.91
C LEU A 93 -6.16 5.54 -4.31
N LEU A 94 -5.68 5.89 -3.12
CA LEU A 94 -4.66 5.12 -2.40
C LEU A 94 -5.12 3.70 -2.09
N ALA A 95 -6.37 3.52 -1.67
CA ALA A 95 -6.95 2.20 -1.39
C ALA A 95 -7.08 1.35 -2.67
N ARG A 96 -7.49 1.95 -3.78
CA ARG A 96 -7.55 1.30 -5.11
C ARG A 96 -6.16 0.88 -5.58
N ASN A 97 -5.16 1.73 -5.36
CA ASN A 97 -3.77 1.52 -5.78
C ASN A 97 -2.97 0.60 -4.84
N ALA A 98 -3.52 0.24 -3.66
CA ALA A 98 -2.86 -0.63 -2.69
C ALA A 98 -2.73 -2.08 -3.22
N PHE A 99 -1.54 -2.39 -3.72
CA PHE A 99 -1.11 -3.72 -4.18
C PHE A 99 -0.81 -4.66 -3.01
N GLY A 100 -1.23 -5.93 -3.10
CA GLY A 100 -0.94 -6.96 -2.09
C GLY A 100 -1.97 -7.11 -0.96
N LYS A 101 -2.97 -6.22 -0.86
CA LYS A 101 -4.14 -6.46 0.00
C LYS A 101 -5.18 -7.27 -0.78
N ARG A 102 -5.77 -8.30 -0.14
CA ARG A 102 -6.78 -9.21 -0.73
C ARG A 102 -8.10 -8.54 -1.13
N SER A 103 -8.22 -7.21 -1.04
CA SER A 103 -9.43 -6.50 -1.47
C SER A 103 -9.59 -6.68 -2.97
N GLY A 104 -10.58 -7.49 -3.35
CA GLY A 104 -10.77 -8.04 -4.69
C GLY A 104 -11.25 -7.01 -5.70
N GLY A 105 -10.44 -5.98 -5.97
CA GLY A 105 -10.62 -5.01 -7.05
C GLY A 105 -9.44 -5.03 -8.04
N ALA A 106 -9.66 -4.55 -9.26
CA ALA A 106 -8.60 -4.33 -10.24
C ALA A 106 -7.58 -3.32 -9.68
N LYS A 107 -6.30 -3.68 -9.69
CA LYS A 107 -5.22 -2.84 -9.17
C LYS A 107 -4.62 -1.99 -10.29
N SER A 108 -3.95 -0.91 -9.92
CA SER A 108 -3.23 -0.09 -10.89
C SER A 108 -2.14 -0.89 -11.60
N ALA A 109 -1.96 -0.60 -12.91
CA ALA A 109 -0.87 -1.15 -13.69
C ALA A 109 0.45 -0.72 -13.06
N ARG A 110 1.38 -1.65 -12.90
CA ARG A 110 2.76 -1.32 -12.52
C ARG A 110 3.59 -1.28 -13.78
N GLY A 111 4.37 -0.23 -13.96
CA GLY A 111 5.39 -0.17 -15.01
C GLY A 111 6.29 -1.41 -14.96
N GLY A 112 6.70 -1.89 -16.13
CA GLY A 112 7.47 -3.13 -16.30
C GLY A 112 6.82 -4.04 -17.36
N ARG A 113 7.47 -5.16 -17.69
CA ARG A 113 7.01 -6.05 -18.79
C ARG A 113 5.77 -6.90 -18.44
N ALA A 114 5.13 -6.66 -17.30
CA ALA A 114 3.89 -7.33 -16.86
C ALA A 114 2.85 -6.31 -16.37
N LEU A 115 2.53 -5.36 -17.23
CA LEU A 115 1.62 -4.23 -16.95
C LEU A 115 0.26 -4.67 -16.40
N LEU A 116 -0.27 -5.79 -16.91
CA LEU A 116 -1.64 -6.24 -16.65
C LEU A 116 -1.78 -7.21 -15.47
N ALA A 117 -0.69 -7.64 -14.84
CA ALA A 117 -0.75 -8.68 -13.81
C ALA A 117 -1.62 -8.30 -12.59
N GLY A 118 -1.79 -7.00 -12.31
CA GLY A 118 -2.67 -6.50 -11.24
C GLY A 118 -4.15 -6.33 -11.63
N MET A 119 -4.50 -6.42 -12.91
CA MET A 119 -5.85 -6.22 -13.42
C MET A 119 -6.53 -7.53 -13.84
N LEU A 120 -5.74 -8.48 -14.34
CA LEU A 120 -6.24 -9.76 -14.84
C LEU A 120 -6.59 -10.72 -13.68
N ARG A 121 -7.60 -11.55 -13.92
CA ARG A 121 -7.98 -12.65 -13.04
C ARG A 121 -8.04 -13.95 -13.83
N CYS A 122 -7.68 -15.04 -13.17
CA CYS A 122 -7.85 -16.37 -13.74
C CYS A 122 -9.35 -16.68 -13.89
N ARG A 123 -9.83 -16.96 -15.11
CA ARG A 123 -11.23 -17.36 -15.37
C ARG A 123 -11.64 -18.59 -14.57
N ARG A 124 -10.72 -19.53 -14.34
CA ARG A 124 -11.00 -20.83 -13.70
C ARG A 124 -11.17 -20.74 -12.18
N CYS A 125 -10.41 -19.87 -11.51
CA CYS A 125 -10.42 -19.81 -10.03
C CYS A 125 -10.71 -18.43 -9.45
N GLY A 126 -10.92 -17.40 -10.28
CA GLY A 126 -11.21 -16.04 -9.86
C GLY A 126 -10.06 -15.30 -9.16
N ARG A 127 -8.93 -15.97 -8.92
CA ARG A 127 -7.76 -15.37 -8.24
C ARG A 127 -7.03 -14.43 -9.19
N GLY A 128 -6.36 -13.44 -8.62
CA GLY A 128 -5.42 -12.59 -9.35
C GLY A 128 -4.29 -13.43 -9.96
N VAL A 129 -3.75 -12.93 -11.05
CA VAL A 129 -2.55 -13.50 -11.67
C VAL A 129 -1.29 -12.80 -11.14
N ALA A 130 -0.14 -13.46 -11.23
CA ALA A 130 1.15 -12.92 -10.80
C ALA A 130 2.14 -12.96 -11.97
N PRO A 131 3.04 -11.98 -12.08
CA PRO A 131 4.10 -12.03 -13.06
C PRO A 131 5.14 -13.10 -12.65
N VAL A 132 5.55 -13.92 -13.61
CA VAL A 132 6.66 -14.87 -13.46
C VAL A 132 7.82 -14.37 -14.28
N ARG A 133 8.98 -14.22 -13.63
CA ARG A 133 10.23 -13.98 -14.34
C ARG A 133 10.79 -15.35 -14.74
N PRO A 134 11.05 -15.58 -16.04
CA PRO A 134 11.78 -16.76 -16.44
C PRO A 134 13.23 -16.68 -15.93
N ASP A 135 13.82 -17.84 -15.62
CA ASP A 135 15.22 -17.93 -15.21
C ASP A 135 16.20 -17.50 -16.31
N THR A 136 15.75 -17.51 -17.56
CA THR A 136 16.53 -17.11 -18.73
C THR A 136 16.15 -15.70 -19.20
N PRO A 137 17.12 -14.78 -19.40
CA PRO A 137 16.85 -13.37 -19.73
C PRO A 137 16.20 -13.13 -21.11
N ARG A 138 16.17 -14.15 -21.98
CA ARG A 138 15.58 -14.07 -23.34
C ARG A 138 14.09 -14.39 -23.41
N ARG A 139 13.46 -14.86 -22.32
CA ARG A 139 12.03 -15.19 -22.34
C ARG A 139 11.18 -13.99 -21.93
N LEU A 140 10.01 -13.86 -22.55
CA LEU A 140 8.99 -12.88 -22.19
C LEU A 140 8.51 -13.12 -20.75
N ILE A 141 8.14 -12.06 -20.03
CA ILE A 141 7.53 -12.18 -18.71
C ILE A 141 6.16 -12.85 -18.88
N GLY A 142 5.98 -14.01 -18.26
CA GLY A 142 4.71 -14.72 -18.23
C GLY A 142 3.80 -14.20 -17.12
N VAL A 143 2.50 -14.36 -17.26
CA VAL A 143 1.52 -14.04 -16.23
C VAL A 143 0.78 -15.33 -15.90
N VAL A 144 0.94 -15.84 -14.68
CA VAL A 144 0.36 -17.13 -14.29
C VAL A 144 -0.62 -16.98 -13.14
N CYS A 145 -1.50 -17.97 -12.97
CA CYS A 145 -2.41 -18.02 -11.84
C CYS A 145 -1.62 -18.06 -10.51
N THR A 146 -2.01 -17.25 -9.52
CA THR A 146 -1.37 -17.25 -8.18
C THR A 146 -1.43 -18.60 -7.45
N ARG A 147 -2.32 -19.51 -7.87
CA ARG A 147 -2.36 -20.89 -7.37
C ARG A 147 -1.17 -21.72 -7.88
N GLU A 148 -0.79 -21.53 -9.14
CA GLU A 148 0.27 -22.27 -9.84
C GLU A 148 1.64 -21.60 -9.70
N ALA A 149 1.67 -20.29 -9.42
CA ALA A 149 2.91 -19.53 -9.22
C ALA A 149 3.82 -20.08 -8.09
N ARG A 150 3.28 -20.85 -7.14
CA ARG A 150 4.06 -21.50 -6.07
C ARG A 150 4.63 -22.87 -6.46
N ALA A 151 4.20 -23.43 -7.59
CA ALA A 151 4.51 -24.79 -8.04
C ALA A 151 5.26 -24.79 -9.39
N PHE A 152 5.99 -23.71 -9.70
CA PHE A 152 6.62 -23.53 -11.00
C PHE A 152 7.81 -24.49 -11.19
N SER A 153 7.53 -25.67 -11.73
CA SER A 153 8.46 -26.46 -12.55
C SER A 153 8.08 -26.26 -14.03
N SER A 154 9.08 -26.25 -14.90
CA SER A 154 9.08 -25.60 -16.22
C SER A 154 8.07 -26.05 -17.28
N HIS A 155 7.09 -26.90 -17.00
CA HIS A 155 6.37 -27.63 -18.05
C HIS A 155 4.90 -27.28 -18.30
N ASP A 156 4.13 -26.73 -17.35
CA ASP A 156 2.69 -26.52 -17.60
C ASP A 156 2.16 -25.19 -17.05
N ALA A 157 2.39 -24.10 -17.79
CA ALA A 157 1.78 -22.80 -17.48
C ALA A 157 1.07 -22.24 -18.72
N TRP A 158 -0.08 -22.83 -19.05
CA TRP A 158 -1.02 -22.25 -20.01
C TRP A 158 -2.04 -21.40 -19.25
N CYS A 159 -1.79 -20.11 -19.16
CA CYS A 159 -2.83 -19.12 -18.88
C CYS A 159 -2.52 -17.80 -19.57
N LEU A 160 -3.08 -17.67 -20.78
CA LEU A 160 -3.48 -16.46 -21.54
C LEU A 160 -2.99 -16.53 -22.98
N SER A 161 -3.76 -17.23 -23.83
CA SER A 161 -3.93 -16.78 -25.21
C SER A 161 -4.85 -15.55 -25.16
N LEU A 162 -4.43 -14.46 -25.80
CA LEU A 162 -5.27 -13.28 -26.06
C LEU A 162 -6.51 -13.66 -26.86
#